data_AF-A0AAU9XM38-F1
#
_entry.id   AF-A0AAU9XM38-F1
#
_cell.length_a   1.000
_cell.length_b   1.000
_cell.length_c   1.000
_cell.angle_alpha   90.00
_cell.angle_beta   90.00
_cell.angle_gamma   90.00
#
_symmetry.space_group_name_H-M   'P 1'
#
loop_
_entity.id
_entity.type
_entity.pdbx_description
1 polymer ?
#
loop_
_entity_poly.entity_id
_entity_poly.type
_entity_poly.pdbx_seq_one_letter_code
_entity_poly.pdbx_strand_id
1 'polypeptide(L)'
;VPSRPPSKITAKNHTSLAEIPISWEPVPQEFIHGRHVGYRVTYQDVSIGDLPAYFEPVMCIDIGNENTSMILRDLEPLVVYKITVAAISNQGPGPKGVTFGETCRCYKHLTTNWRNYPPYVDLKSLSSPGVIIPRLLEEVINECCGECRAHGKSELDFSRSGNNGTSEQNRSEYLLENIDNQTDFSFPVNGYKLQNSYRGGLEYSPFVESAGVAFLTFQDSSDAKHAMFVTLEACWPVVVLSLVMAYIAGLIMWLLDTKSNNQHFPTSFIHGAWEGVWWAFVSMTTVG
;
A
#
# COMPACT_ATOMS: atom_id res chain seq x y z
N VAL A 1 -14.88 48.56 7.01
CA VAL A 1 -13.87 47.50 6.78
C VAL A 1 -12.79 48.02 5.85
N PRO A 2 -11.55 47.50 5.89
CA PRO A 2 -10.49 47.92 4.99
C PRO A 2 -10.90 47.67 3.54
N SER A 3 -10.49 48.57 2.64
CA SER A 3 -10.86 48.54 1.21
C SER A 3 -9.76 48.00 0.30
N ARG A 4 -8.54 47.84 0.81
CA ARG A 4 -7.40 47.29 0.07
C ARG A 4 -6.70 46.19 0.86
N PRO A 5 -6.12 45.18 0.17
CA PRO A 5 -5.28 44.19 0.82
C PRO A 5 -3.91 44.79 1.18
N PRO A 6 -3.14 44.15 2.08
CA PRO A 6 -1.74 44.46 2.29
C PRO A 6 -0.94 44.36 0.99
N SER A 7 0.08 45.20 0.85
CA SER A 7 0.94 45.24 -0.33
C SER A 7 2.19 44.38 -0.14
N LYS A 8 2.86 44.01 -1.23
CA LYS A 8 4.12 43.23 -1.24
C LYS A 8 4.13 42.01 -0.32
N ILE A 9 3.07 41.21 -0.38
CA ILE A 9 2.99 39.95 0.36
C ILE A 9 3.98 38.95 -0.22
N THR A 10 4.96 38.55 0.58
CA THR A 10 6.08 37.70 0.18
C THR A 10 6.17 36.49 1.10
N ALA A 11 6.50 35.33 0.52
CA ALA A 11 6.82 34.10 1.23
C ALA A 11 8.24 33.67 0.86
N LYS A 12 9.00 33.18 1.83
CA LYS A 12 10.37 32.68 1.62
C LYS A 12 10.36 31.16 1.39
N ASN A 13 10.37 30.76 0.13
CA ASN A 13 10.37 29.35 -0.27
C ASN A 13 11.62 28.59 0.18
N HIS A 14 11.46 27.27 0.36
CA HIS A 14 12.52 26.32 0.71
C HIS A 14 13.36 26.78 1.91
N THR A 15 12.70 27.41 2.90
CA THR A 15 13.39 27.84 4.12
C THR A 15 13.56 26.69 5.10
N SER A 16 12.51 25.90 5.31
CA SER A 16 12.45 24.77 6.24
C SER A 16 11.46 23.71 5.73
N LEU A 17 11.49 22.52 6.32
CA LEU A 17 10.57 21.42 6.03
C LEU A 17 9.15 21.68 6.52
N ALA A 18 8.99 22.41 7.63
CA ALA A 18 7.71 22.61 8.29
C ALA A 18 7.39 24.08 8.55
N GLU A 19 8.18 25.01 8.00
CA GLU A 19 8.02 26.44 8.25
C GLU A 19 8.20 27.30 7.00
N ILE A 20 7.33 28.30 6.85
CA ILE A 20 7.41 29.32 5.79
C ILE A 20 7.36 30.72 6.43
N PRO A 21 8.46 31.49 6.38
CA PRO A 21 8.46 32.89 6.75
C PRO A 21 7.71 33.73 5.72
N ILE A 22 6.78 34.57 6.20
CA ILE A 22 5.99 35.49 5.38
C ILE A 22 6.09 36.93 5.88
N SER A 23 6.01 37.89 4.96
CA SER A 23 6.06 39.33 5.24
C SER A 23 5.21 40.14 4.26
N TRP A 24 4.68 41.27 4.71
CA TRP A 24 3.88 42.19 3.90
C TRP A 24 4.09 43.64 4.35
N GLU A 25 3.68 44.59 3.51
CA GLU A 25 3.65 46.01 3.86
C GLU A 25 2.30 46.41 4.49
N PRO A 26 2.30 47.32 5.48
CA PRO A 26 1.08 47.82 6.08
C PRO A 26 0.10 48.42 5.08
N VAL A 27 -1.20 48.28 5.36
CA VAL A 27 -2.24 48.98 4.59
C VAL A 27 -2.28 50.45 5.02
N PRO A 28 -2.20 51.42 4.09
CA PRO A 28 -2.26 52.84 4.45
C PRO A 28 -3.56 53.20 5.19
N GLN A 29 -3.46 54.12 6.15
CA GLN A 29 -4.56 54.51 7.06
C GLN A 29 -5.84 54.91 6.31
N GLU A 30 -5.70 55.58 5.16
CA GLU A 30 -6.80 56.02 4.29
C GLU A 30 -7.67 54.86 3.78
N PHE A 31 -7.11 53.64 3.68
CA PHE A 31 -7.83 52.47 3.19
C PHE A 31 -8.34 51.53 4.30
N ILE A 32 -7.93 51.72 5.56
CA ILE A 32 -8.34 50.86 6.68
C ILE A 32 -9.81 51.07 7.05
N HIS A 33 -10.30 52.31 6.95
CA HIS A 33 -11.65 52.71 7.33
C HIS A 33 -12.08 52.22 8.72
N GLY A 34 -11.63 52.93 9.76
CA GLY A 34 -11.89 52.60 11.17
C GLY A 34 -10.59 52.43 11.95
N ARG A 35 -10.65 51.67 13.05
CA ARG A 35 -9.47 51.34 13.87
C ARG A 35 -8.86 50.04 13.36
N HIS A 36 -7.57 50.06 13.01
CA HIS A 36 -6.81 48.87 12.62
C HIS A 36 -6.66 47.95 13.83
N VAL A 37 -7.12 46.71 13.69
CA VAL A 37 -7.07 45.68 14.75
C VAL A 37 -5.91 44.73 14.52
N GLY A 38 -5.67 44.35 13.26
CA GLY A 38 -4.70 43.31 12.96
C GLY A 38 -4.69 42.86 11.53
N TYR A 39 -4.14 41.66 11.32
CA TYR A 39 -4.17 40.95 10.05
C TYR A 39 -4.69 39.53 10.27
N ARG A 40 -5.43 39.04 9.27
CA ARG A 40 -5.86 37.65 9.14
C ARG A 40 -5.01 37.00 8.08
N VAL A 41 -4.26 35.98 8.48
CA VAL A 41 -3.50 35.11 7.58
C VAL A 41 -4.27 33.80 7.43
N THR A 42 -4.50 33.37 6.20
CA THR A 42 -5.01 32.03 5.93
C THR A 42 -4.07 31.28 5.02
N TYR A 43 -3.95 29.98 5.20
CA TYR A 43 -3.15 29.12 4.33
C TYR A 43 -3.88 27.82 4.04
N GLN A 44 -3.61 27.28 2.86
CA GLN A 44 -4.20 26.05 2.36
C GLN A 44 -3.24 25.40 1.36
N ASP A 45 -3.11 24.10 1.46
CA ASP A 45 -2.33 23.24 0.60
C ASP A 45 -2.94 23.25 -0.80
N VAL A 46 -2.12 23.52 -1.82
CA VAL A 46 -2.57 23.56 -3.23
C VAL A 46 -1.90 22.50 -4.08
N SER A 47 -0.69 22.07 -3.71
CA SER A 47 -0.01 20.98 -4.40
C SER A 47 0.93 20.25 -3.45
N ILE A 48 0.98 18.92 -3.58
CA ILE A 48 1.87 18.01 -2.85
C ILE A 48 2.65 17.23 -3.92
N GLY A 49 3.97 17.38 -3.97
CA GLY A 49 4.80 16.66 -4.94
C GLY A 49 4.36 16.84 -6.40
N ASP A 50 4.04 18.08 -6.78
CA ASP A 50 3.52 18.50 -8.10
C ASP A 50 2.11 17.97 -8.46
N LEU A 51 1.49 17.19 -7.57
CA LEU A 51 0.09 16.78 -7.70
C LEU A 51 -0.83 17.82 -7.05
N PRO A 52 -2.00 18.13 -7.64
CA PRO A 52 -2.94 19.06 -7.05
C PRO A 52 -3.56 18.47 -5.77
N ALA A 53 -3.56 19.25 -4.69
CA ALA A 53 -4.25 18.91 -3.45
C ALA A 53 -5.72 19.38 -3.53
N TYR A 54 -6.67 18.50 -3.22
CA TYR A 54 -8.10 18.79 -3.29
C TYR A 54 -8.74 18.64 -1.93
N PHE A 55 -9.68 19.54 -1.60
CA PHE A 55 -10.49 19.51 -0.38
C PHE A 55 -9.73 19.76 0.95
N GLU A 56 -8.52 20.32 0.88
CA GLU A 56 -7.73 20.63 2.07
C GLU A 56 -8.35 21.76 2.90
N PRO A 57 -8.31 21.67 4.25
CA PRO A 57 -8.90 22.67 5.13
C PRO A 57 -8.15 24.00 5.03
N VAL A 58 -8.90 25.10 5.12
CA VAL A 58 -8.30 26.43 5.20
C VAL A 58 -7.96 26.74 6.64
N MET A 59 -6.68 26.85 6.93
CA MET A 59 -6.17 27.24 8.24
C MET A 59 -6.17 28.77 8.36
N CYS A 60 -6.40 29.29 9.57
CA CYS A 60 -6.58 30.73 9.80
C CYS A 60 -5.90 31.17 11.10
N ILE A 61 -5.14 32.26 11.04
CA ILE A 61 -4.43 32.85 12.16
C ILE A 61 -4.64 34.37 12.14
N ASP A 62 -5.09 34.92 13.27
CA ASP A 62 -5.21 36.37 13.46
C ASP A 62 -4.04 36.89 14.30
N ILE A 63 -3.44 37.99 13.87
CA ILE A 63 -2.28 38.62 14.51
C ILE A 63 -2.53 40.12 14.72
N GLY A 64 -1.80 40.69 15.69
CA GLY A 64 -1.91 42.12 16.03
C GLY A 64 -1.52 43.06 14.89
N ASN A 65 -1.96 44.31 15.00
CA ASN A 65 -1.74 45.37 14.00
C ASN A 65 -0.28 45.78 13.81
N GLU A 66 0.57 45.61 14.83
CA GLU A 66 2.00 45.93 14.78
C GLU A 66 2.79 44.89 13.96
N ASN A 67 2.23 43.69 13.77
CA ASN A 67 2.92 42.61 13.08
C ASN A 67 2.72 42.73 11.56
N THR A 68 3.84 42.81 10.83
CA THR A 68 3.92 42.84 9.37
C THR A 68 4.64 41.62 8.79
N SER A 69 5.02 40.69 9.66
CA SER A 69 5.64 39.43 9.30
C SER A 69 5.28 38.36 10.33
N MET A 70 5.33 37.10 9.91
CA MET A 70 5.20 35.94 10.79
C MET A 70 5.85 34.71 10.15
N ILE A 71 5.98 33.63 10.92
CA ILE A 71 6.42 32.32 10.44
C ILE A 71 5.24 31.38 10.55
N LEU A 72 4.79 30.83 9.42
CA LEU A 72 3.87 29.70 9.41
C LEU A 72 4.64 28.47 9.88
N ARG A 73 4.06 27.71 10.81
CA ARG A 73 4.66 26.51 11.43
C ARG A 73 3.73 25.33 11.25
N ASP A 74 4.23 24.15 11.61
CA ASP A 74 3.49 22.89 11.57
C ASP A 74 2.95 22.58 10.16
N LEU A 75 3.76 22.91 9.15
CA LEU A 75 3.49 22.62 7.74
C LEU A 75 4.07 21.26 7.35
N GLU A 76 3.56 20.70 6.26
CA GLU A 76 4.06 19.47 5.68
C GLU A 76 5.21 19.76 4.67
N PRO A 77 6.24 18.91 4.61
CA PRO A 77 7.29 19.01 3.61
C PRO A 77 6.74 18.67 2.21
N LEU A 78 7.42 19.12 1.14
CA LEU A 78 7.03 18.86 -0.26
C LEU A 78 5.67 19.49 -0.65
N VAL A 79 5.21 20.52 0.07
CA VAL A 79 3.90 21.15 -0.16
C VAL A 79 4.04 22.61 -0.59
N VAL A 80 3.24 22.97 -1.59
CA VAL A 80 2.97 24.35 -1.99
C VAL A 80 1.70 24.83 -1.30
N TYR A 81 1.80 25.94 -0.57
CA TYR A 81 0.73 26.59 0.16
C TYR A 81 0.27 27.86 -0.55
N LYS A 82 -1.05 28.01 -0.72
CA LYS A 82 -1.69 29.28 -1.04
C LYS A 82 -1.91 30.06 0.25
N ILE A 83 -1.23 31.19 0.38
CA ILE A 83 -1.26 32.02 1.57
C ILE A 83 -2.00 33.30 1.24
N THR A 84 -2.94 33.69 2.08
CA THR A 84 -3.67 34.96 1.93
C THR A 84 -3.58 35.81 3.17
N VAL A 85 -3.47 37.13 2.99
CA VAL A 85 -3.39 38.09 4.08
C VAL A 85 -4.44 39.17 3.87
N ALA A 86 -5.25 39.45 4.89
CA ALA A 86 -6.24 40.53 4.89
C ALA A 86 -6.07 41.40 6.13
N ALA A 87 -6.18 42.72 5.98
CA ALA A 87 -6.24 43.61 7.14
C ALA A 87 -7.59 43.49 7.85
N ILE A 88 -7.58 43.60 9.18
CA ILE A 88 -8.78 43.56 10.02
C ILE A 88 -8.96 44.93 10.67
N SER A 89 -10.15 45.52 10.49
CA SER A 89 -10.58 46.70 11.24
C SER A 89 -11.59 46.31 12.33
N ASN A 90 -11.93 47.26 13.20
CA ASN A 90 -13.07 47.10 14.12
C ASN A 90 -14.43 46.91 13.43
N GLN A 91 -14.52 47.16 12.12
CA GLN A 91 -15.72 46.88 11.31
C GLN A 91 -15.70 45.48 10.68
N GLY A 92 -14.59 44.74 10.77
CA GLY A 92 -14.39 43.44 10.13
C GLY A 92 -13.19 43.37 9.17
N PRO A 93 -12.98 42.20 8.53
CA PRO A 93 -11.87 41.93 7.60
C PRO A 93 -12.09 42.60 6.24
N GLY A 94 -10.98 43.03 5.62
CA GLY A 94 -10.95 43.58 4.27
C GLY A 94 -10.69 42.53 3.18
N PRO A 95 -10.40 42.97 1.95
CA PRO A 95 -10.05 42.06 0.86
C PRO A 95 -8.72 41.33 1.13
N LYS A 96 -8.61 40.13 0.57
CA LYS A 96 -7.45 39.24 0.72
C LYS A 96 -6.43 39.48 -0.39
N GLY A 97 -5.18 39.74 -0.02
CA GLY A 97 -4.04 39.61 -0.93
C GLY A 97 -3.53 38.17 -0.91
N VAL A 98 -2.93 37.71 -2.01
CA VAL A 98 -2.53 36.31 -2.21
C VAL A 98 -1.04 36.23 -2.49
N THR A 99 -0.38 35.22 -1.93
CA THR A 99 0.97 34.79 -2.27
C THR A 99 1.05 33.26 -2.20
N PHE A 100 2.14 32.69 -2.71
CA PHE A 100 2.38 31.25 -2.64
C PHE A 100 3.72 30.99 -1.96
N GLY A 101 3.75 29.97 -1.11
CA GLY A 101 4.96 29.54 -0.40
C GLY A 101 5.17 28.05 -0.53
N GLU A 102 6.41 27.60 -0.69
CA GLU A 102 6.75 26.16 -0.78
C GLU A 102 7.71 25.77 0.35
N THR A 103 7.44 24.64 1.02
CA THR A 103 8.33 24.05 2.01
C THR A 103 9.54 23.37 1.34
N CYS A 104 10.53 22.95 2.12
CA CYS A 104 11.59 22.09 1.58
C CYS A 104 11.02 20.73 1.15
N ARG A 105 11.57 20.19 0.06
CA ARG A 105 11.04 18.97 -0.58
C ARG A 105 11.46 17.68 0.12
N CYS A 106 12.66 17.64 0.67
CA CYS A 106 13.23 16.42 1.26
C CYS A 106 14.00 16.73 2.54
N TYR A 107 14.04 15.75 3.44
CA TYR A 107 14.90 15.78 4.62
C TYR A 107 16.38 15.80 4.23
N LYS A 108 17.22 16.23 5.18
CA LYS A 108 18.67 16.29 4.97
C LYS A 108 19.29 14.91 4.69
N HIS A 109 18.87 13.91 5.46
CA HIS A 109 19.40 12.55 5.38
C HIS A 109 18.25 11.61 5.01
N LEU A 110 18.42 10.89 3.90
CA LEU A 110 17.46 9.92 3.40
C LEU A 110 18.04 8.53 3.62
N THR A 111 17.41 7.76 4.49
CA THR A 111 17.87 6.46 4.95
C THR A 111 17.70 5.38 3.89
N THR A 112 18.57 4.38 3.93
CA THR A 112 18.54 3.29 2.96
C THR A 112 18.58 1.92 3.62
N ASN A 113 18.02 0.94 2.94
CA ASN A 113 18.13 -0.48 3.23
C ASN A 113 18.58 -1.18 1.94
N TRP A 114 19.81 -1.67 1.91
CA TRP A 114 20.41 -2.15 0.67
C TRP A 114 21.27 -3.39 0.85
N ARG A 115 21.56 -4.05 -0.28
CA ARG A 115 22.36 -5.27 -0.31
C ARG A 115 23.35 -5.22 -1.46
N ASN A 116 24.54 -5.78 -1.25
CA ASN A 116 25.49 -6.01 -2.33
C ASN A 116 24.90 -6.97 -3.38
N TYR A 117 24.78 -6.50 -4.63
CA TYR A 117 24.20 -7.22 -5.75
C TYR A 117 24.83 -6.74 -7.08
N PRO A 118 26.05 -7.22 -7.40
CA PRO A 118 26.75 -6.80 -8.61
C PRO A 118 26.00 -7.21 -9.89
N PRO A 119 26.03 -6.39 -10.97
CA PRO A 119 26.75 -5.12 -11.09
C PRO A 119 25.94 -3.88 -10.63
N TYR A 120 24.71 -4.06 -10.16
CA TYR A 120 23.78 -2.94 -9.89
C TYR A 120 24.10 -2.19 -8.60
N VAL A 121 24.48 -2.95 -7.57
CA VAL A 121 24.93 -2.44 -6.27
C VAL A 121 26.22 -3.17 -5.96
N ASP A 122 27.34 -2.46 -5.92
CA ASP A 122 28.65 -3.03 -5.63
C ASP A 122 29.36 -2.15 -4.59
N LEU A 123 30.27 -2.74 -3.80
CA LEU A 123 31.01 -2.03 -2.77
C LEU A 123 32.22 -1.33 -3.40
N LYS A 124 32.20 0.00 -3.49
CA LYS A 124 33.38 0.79 -3.92
C LYS A 124 34.32 1.13 -2.76
N SER A 125 33.78 1.38 -1.59
CA SER A 125 34.52 1.56 -0.32
C SER A 125 33.76 0.85 0.80
N LEU A 126 34.39 0.63 1.95
CA LEU A 126 33.84 -0.11 3.11
C LEU A 126 32.45 0.37 3.61
N SER A 127 31.90 1.50 3.11
CA SER A 127 30.68 2.11 3.65
C SER A 127 29.80 2.80 2.61
N SER A 128 30.18 2.80 1.33
CA SER A 128 29.39 3.45 0.27
C SER A 128 29.18 2.49 -0.90
N PRO A 129 27.94 2.06 -1.16
CA PRO A 129 27.64 1.27 -2.34
C PRO A 129 27.73 2.16 -3.59
N GLY A 130 28.24 1.63 -4.69
CA GLY A 130 28.10 2.21 -6.02
C GLY A 130 28.64 1.29 -7.10
N VAL A 131 27.87 1.00 -8.15
CA VAL A 131 28.14 1.69 -9.44
C VAL A 131 26.89 2.30 -10.08
N ILE A 132 25.72 1.63 -10.07
CA ILE A 132 24.56 2.03 -10.88
C ILE A 132 23.41 2.61 -10.04
N ILE A 133 22.74 1.78 -9.22
CA ILE A 133 21.53 2.21 -8.50
C ILE A 133 21.83 3.36 -7.52
N PRO A 134 22.87 3.31 -6.66
CA PRO A 134 23.18 4.42 -5.76
C PRO A 134 23.44 5.74 -6.49
N ARG A 135 24.11 5.71 -7.65
CA ARG A 135 24.41 6.92 -8.45
C ARG A 135 23.16 7.52 -9.08
N LEU A 136 22.30 6.66 -9.64
CA LEU A 136 21.01 7.09 -10.18
C LEU A 136 20.14 7.71 -9.08
N LEU A 137 20.09 7.10 -7.89
CA LEU A 137 19.35 7.65 -6.76
C LEU A 137 19.92 8.99 -6.30
N GLU A 138 21.24 9.13 -6.21
CA GLU A 138 21.89 10.42 -5.90
C GLU A 138 21.50 11.51 -6.91
N GLU A 139 21.48 11.20 -8.21
CA GLU A 139 21.09 12.15 -9.27
C GLU A 139 19.61 12.54 -9.16
N VAL A 140 18.71 11.55 -9.02
CA VAL A 140 17.27 11.79 -8.86
C VAL A 140 16.98 12.62 -7.61
N ILE A 141 17.64 12.34 -6.49
CA ILE A 141 17.47 13.12 -5.24
C ILE A 141 17.95 14.55 -5.43
N ASN A 142 19.09 14.75 -6.09
CA ASN A 142 19.56 16.10 -6.37
C ASN A 142 18.58 16.90 -7.25
N GLU A 143 17.96 16.26 -8.24
CA GLU A 143 17.00 16.90 -9.13
C GLU A 143 15.65 17.16 -8.45
N CYS A 144 15.10 16.17 -7.74
CA CYS A 144 13.78 16.26 -7.11
C CYS A 144 13.78 17.11 -5.83
N CYS A 145 14.78 16.96 -4.97
CA CYS A 145 14.80 17.62 -3.66
C CYS A 145 15.28 19.08 -3.71
N GLY A 146 16.15 19.40 -4.68
CA GLY A 146 16.75 20.73 -4.78
C GLY A 146 17.59 21.12 -3.55
N GLU A 147 17.63 22.42 -3.25
CA GLU A 147 18.38 22.98 -2.13
C GLU A 147 17.44 23.58 -1.07
N CYS A 148 17.59 23.14 0.18
CA CYS A 148 16.86 23.68 1.32
C CYS A 148 17.74 24.64 2.11
N ARG A 149 17.26 25.84 2.46
CA ARG A 149 18.07 26.83 3.20
C ARG A 149 18.43 26.37 4.62
N ALA A 150 17.62 25.51 5.24
CA ALA A 150 17.88 25.01 6.59
C ALA A 150 19.06 24.02 6.64
N HIS A 151 19.25 23.20 5.60
CA HIS A 151 20.19 22.08 5.65
C HIS A 151 21.02 21.84 4.38
N GLY A 152 20.84 22.65 3.34
CA GLY A 152 21.49 22.48 2.04
C GLY A 152 20.85 21.37 1.21
N LYS A 153 21.69 20.58 0.54
CA LYS A 153 21.28 19.42 -0.27
C LYS A 153 20.91 18.23 0.60
N SER A 154 20.02 17.39 0.09
CA SER A 154 19.69 16.09 0.67
C SER A 154 20.72 15.04 0.26
N GLU A 155 21.07 14.16 1.19
CA GLU A 155 22.09 13.13 1.02
C GLU A 155 21.52 11.76 1.41
N LEU A 156 21.93 10.71 0.68
CA LEU A 156 21.61 9.33 1.02
C LEU A 156 22.50 8.84 2.16
N ASP A 157 21.87 8.30 3.21
CA ASP A 157 22.56 7.59 4.28
C ASP A 157 22.62 6.09 3.94
N PHE A 158 23.81 5.62 3.57
CA PHE A 158 24.09 4.22 3.29
C PHE A 158 24.55 3.41 4.50
N SER A 159 24.66 4.04 5.68
CA SER A 159 25.09 3.41 6.91
C SER A 159 23.91 3.05 7.82
N ARG A 160 22.86 3.89 7.85
CA ARG A 160 21.69 3.72 8.73
C ARG A 160 20.37 3.56 7.96
N SER A 161 19.57 2.60 8.43
CA SER A 161 18.16 2.44 8.05
C SER A 161 17.24 3.35 8.88
N GLY A 162 15.97 3.46 8.49
CA GLY A 162 14.97 4.28 9.21
C GLY A 162 14.79 3.87 10.68
N ASN A 163 15.01 2.58 11.00
CA ASN A 163 14.93 2.05 12.36
C ASN A 163 16.24 2.19 13.16
N ASN A 164 17.20 3.01 12.73
CA ASN A 164 18.55 3.10 13.28
C ASN A 164 19.38 1.81 13.23
N GLY A 165 18.95 0.81 12.45
CA GLY A 165 19.73 -0.40 12.16
C GLY A 165 20.75 -0.17 11.04
N THR A 166 21.56 -1.19 10.73
CA THR A 166 22.48 -1.14 9.59
C THR A 166 21.72 -1.15 8.26
N SER A 167 22.07 -0.26 7.34
CA SER A 167 21.49 -0.24 5.99
C SER A 167 21.85 -1.49 5.19
N GLU A 168 23.10 -1.96 5.31
CA GLU A 168 23.60 -3.10 4.53
C GLU A 168 23.03 -4.42 5.06
N GLN A 169 22.46 -5.20 4.15
CA GLN A 169 21.91 -6.53 4.39
C GLN A 169 22.77 -7.60 3.73
N ASN A 170 23.09 -8.64 4.49
CA ASN A 170 23.91 -9.75 4.03
C ASN A 170 23.14 -10.70 3.09
N ARG A 171 21.82 -10.84 3.25
CA ARG A 171 20.98 -11.76 2.48
C ARG A 171 19.73 -11.08 1.93
N SER A 172 19.19 -11.67 0.87
CA SER A 172 17.98 -11.19 0.20
C SER A 172 16.75 -11.27 1.10
N GLU A 173 16.65 -12.31 1.94
CA GLU A 173 15.50 -12.47 2.85
C GLU A 173 15.42 -11.30 3.83
N TYR A 174 16.54 -10.93 4.47
CA TYR A 174 16.60 -9.81 5.40
C TYR A 174 16.34 -8.46 4.74
N LEU A 175 16.84 -8.26 3.51
CA LEU A 175 16.51 -7.06 2.73
C LEU A 175 15.01 -6.91 2.59
N LEU A 176 14.32 -7.98 2.19
CA LEU A 176 12.87 -7.97 1.98
C LEU A 176 12.12 -7.85 3.31
N GLU A 177 12.53 -8.53 4.38
CA GLU A 177 11.90 -8.43 5.70
C GLU A 177 11.96 -7.01 6.28
N ASN A 178 13.07 -6.29 6.06
CA ASN A 178 13.30 -4.92 6.55
C ASN A 178 12.75 -3.81 5.62
N ILE A 179 11.90 -4.15 4.65
CA ILE A 179 11.17 -3.15 3.87
C ILE A 179 9.97 -2.68 4.71
N ASP A 180 10.02 -1.42 5.14
CA ASP A 180 9.02 -0.77 6.00
C ASP A 180 8.68 0.65 5.52
N ASN A 181 7.90 1.39 6.31
CA ASN A 181 7.51 2.78 6.03
C ASN A 181 8.43 3.83 6.69
N GLN A 182 9.46 3.41 7.43
CA GLN A 182 10.39 4.31 8.11
C GLN A 182 11.65 4.54 7.29
N THR A 183 12.04 3.57 6.46
CA THR A 183 13.21 3.66 5.59
C THR A 183 12.82 4.21 4.23
N ASP A 184 13.52 5.26 3.78
CA ASP A 184 13.15 5.99 2.56
C ASP A 184 13.34 5.17 1.28
N PHE A 185 14.45 4.42 1.18
CA PHE A 185 14.75 3.62 -0.01
C PHE A 185 15.21 2.20 0.32
N SER A 186 14.63 1.22 -0.38
CA SER A 186 15.05 -0.20 -0.30
C SER A 186 15.45 -0.74 -1.66
N PHE A 187 16.68 -1.22 -1.82
CA PHE A 187 17.18 -1.70 -3.12
C PHE A 187 18.34 -2.71 -3.02
N PRO A 188 18.52 -3.64 -3.99
CA PRO A 188 17.65 -3.87 -5.14
C PRO A 188 16.47 -4.78 -4.80
N VAL A 189 15.29 -4.41 -5.29
CA VAL A 189 14.07 -5.20 -5.17
C VAL A 189 13.61 -5.59 -6.57
N ASN A 190 13.53 -6.90 -6.82
CA ASN A 190 13.03 -7.41 -8.09
C ASN A 190 11.51 -7.27 -8.14
N GLY A 191 11.00 -6.79 -9.27
CA GLY A 191 9.58 -6.67 -9.58
C GLY A 191 9.30 -7.10 -11.01
N TYR A 192 8.02 -7.07 -11.40
CA TYR A 192 7.59 -7.32 -12.77
C TYR A 192 7.33 -6.01 -13.52
N LYS A 193 7.32 -6.07 -14.86
CA LYS A 193 7.08 -4.89 -15.70
C LYS A 193 5.68 -4.31 -15.42
N LEU A 194 5.59 -2.99 -15.30
CA LEU A 194 4.37 -2.24 -14.91
C LEU A 194 3.96 -2.36 -13.43
N GLN A 195 4.78 -2.99 -12.59
CA GLN A 195 4.57 -2.94 -11.15
C GLN A 195 4.80 -1.52 -10.64
N ASN A 196 3.86 -0.97 -9.89
CA ASN A 196 3.93 0.36 -9.27
C ASN A 196 3.78 0.32 -7.74
N SER A 197 3.53 -0.88 -7.18
CA SER A 197 3.38 -1.09 -5.74
C SER A 197 4.07 -2.37 -5.29
N TYR A 198 4.51 -2.37 -4.04
CA TYR A 198 5.15 -3.49 -3.38
C TYR A 198 4.44 -3.77 -2.04
N ARG A 199 4.23 -5.05 -1.72
CA ARG A 199 3.60 -5.51 -0.46
C ARG A 199 2.31 -4.77 -0.05
N GLY A 200 1.48 -4.42 -1.02
CA GLY A 200 0.12 -3.92 -0.75
C GLY A 200 0.02 -2.49 -0.23
N GLY A 201 1.05 -1.66 -0.42
CA GLY A 201 0.95 -0.23 -0.08
C GLY A 201 2.22 0.61 -0.25
N LEU A 202 3.39 -0.02 -0.41
CA LEU A 202 4.63 0.71 -0.66
C LEU A 202 4.76 1.01 -2.15
N GLU A 203 5.31 2.16 -2.49
CA GLU A 203 5.53 2.55 -3.87
C GLU A 203 6.73 1.78 -4.48
N TYR A 204 6.59 1.35 -5.73
CA TYR A 204 7.65 0.67 -6.47
C TYR A 204 7.98 1.45 -7.73
N SER A 205 9.25 1.86 -7.85
CA SER A 205 9.76 2.56 -9.02
C SER A 205 10.84 1.73 -9.73
N PRO A 206 10.63 1.30 -10.98
CA PRO A 206 11.61 0.51 -11.72
C PRO A 206 12.73 1.40 -12.30
N PHE A 207 13.96 1.24 -11.79
CA PHE A 207 15.14 1.98 -12.27
C PHE A 207 15.88 1.29 -13.41
N VAL A 208 15.87 -0.04 -13.43
CA VAL A 208 16.60 -0.84 -14.42
C VAL A 208 15.75 -2.00 -14.90
N GLU A 209 15.48 -2.07 -16.21
CA GLU A 209 14.86 -3.24 -16.82
C GLU A 209 15.92 -4.32 -17.10
N SER A 210 15.65 -5.55 -16.70
CA SER A 210 16.51 -6.71 -16.99
C SER A 210 15.68 -7.88 -17.52
N ALA A 211 16.31 -8.75 -18.32
CA ALA A 211 15.67 -9.96 -18.82
C ALA A 211 15.51 -10.97 -17.67
N GLY A 212 14.27 -11.20 -17.23
CA GLY A 212 13.93 -12.23 -16.26
C GLY A 212 13.93 -13.64 -16.88
N VAL A 213 14.12 -14.67 -16.04
CA VAL A 213 14.01 -16.07 -16.47
C VAL A 213 12.61 -16.58 -16.11
N ALA A 214 11.84 -16.99 -17.11
CA ALA A 214 10.58 -17.70 -16.90
C ALA A 214 10.84 -19.21 -16.89
N PHE A 215 10.56 -19.87 -15.78
CA PHE A 215 10.65 -21.33 -15.70
C PHE A 215 9.29 -21.94 -16.06
N LEU A 216 9.21 -22.51 -17.26
CA LEU A 216 8.02 -23.21 -17.74
C LEU A 216 8.14 -24.68 -17.36
N THR A 217 7.36 -25.13 -16.35
CA THR A 217 7.23 -26.55 -16.05
C THR A 217 6.06 -27.13 -16.83
N PHE A 218 6.31 -28.22 -17.54
CA PHE A 218 5.23 -29.10 -17.98
C PHE A 218 4.84 -29.96 -16.79
N GLN A 219 3.63 -29.75 -16.26
CA GLN A 219 3.10 -30.60 -15.22
C GLN A 219 2.58 -31.89 -15.87
N ASP A 220 3.34 -32.97 -15.75
CA ASP A 220 2.89 -34.27 -16.24
C ASP A 220 1.73 -34.76 -15.37
N SER A 221 0.55 -34.81 -15.98
CA SER A 221 -0.67 -35.28 -15.32
C SER A 221 -0.75 -36.80 -15.22
N SER A 222 0.24 -37.54 -15.75
CA SER A 222 0.31 -39.01 -15.69
C SER A 222 0.24 -39.54 -14.27
N ASP A 223 0.96 -38.90 -13.36
CA ASP A 223 1.11 -39.34 -11.97
C ASP A 223 -0.17 -39.09 -11.17
N ALA A 224 -0.81 -37.94 -11.40
CA ALA A 224 -2.11 -37.64 -10.81
C ALA A 224 -3.19 -38.62 -11.28
N LYS A 225 -3.19 -38.98 -12.58
CA LYS A 225 -4.10 -39.99 -13.13
C LYS A 225 -3.84 -41.37 -12.52
N HIS A 226 -2.59 -41.80 -12.42
CA HIS A 226 -2.23 -43.08 -11.80
C HIS A 226 -2.65 -43.15 -10.33
N ALA A 227 -2.39 -42.09 -9.55
CA ALA A 227 -2.80 -42.02 -8.16
C ALA A 227 -4.32 -42.10 -7.98
N MET A 228 -5.09 -41.49 -8.89
CA MET A 228 -6.55 -41.58 -8.88
C MET A 228 -7.06 -43.01 -9.22
N PHE A 229 -6.42 -43.71 -10.16
CA PHE A 229 -6.80 -45.10 -10.46
C PHE A 229 -6.46 -46.07 -9.34
N VAL A 230 -5.29 -45.94 -8.70
CA VAL A 230 -4.89 -46.77 -7.56
C VAL A 230 -5.84 -46.60 -6.37
N THR A 231 -6.30 -45.38 -6.12
CA THR A 231 -7.27 -45.12 -5.04
C THR A 231 -8.64 -45.71 -5.35
N LEU A 232 -9.12 -45.66 -6.59
CA LEU A 232 -10.36 -46.31 -7.01
C LEU A 232 -10.29 -47.84 -6.92
N GLU A 233 -9.16 -48.44 -7.31
CA GLU A 233 -8.95 -49.88 -7.19
C GLU A 233 -8.99 -50.31 -5.73
N ALA A 234 -8.31 -49.58 -4.82
CA ALA A 234 -8.33 -49.90 -3.39
C ALA A 234 -9.73 -49.88 -2.74
N CYS A 235 -10.74 -49.26 -3.35
CA CYS A 235 -12.10 -49.19 -2.82
C CYS A 235 -12.99 -50.40 -3.17
N TRP A 236 -12.53 -51.35 -3.99
CA TRP A 236 -13.34 -52.53 -4.38
C TRP A 236 -13.88 -53.37 -3.19
N PRO A 237 -13.19 -53.52 -2.03
CA PRO A 237 -13.73 -54.29 -0.91
C PRO A 237 -14.98 -53.67 -0.29
N VAL A 238 -15.12 -52.34 -0.36
CA VAL A 238 -16.30 -51.62 0.16
C VAL A 238 -17.53 -51.98 -0.66
N VAL A 239 -17.39 -52.00 -1.99
CA VAL A 239 -18.47 -52.40 -2.92
C VAL A 239 -18.90 -53.84 -2.64
N VAL A 240 -17.94 -54.75 -2.47
CA VAL A 240 -18.24 -56.16 -2.15
C VAL A 240 -18.95 -56.28 -0.81
N LEU A 241 -18.50 -55.56 0.22
CA LEU A 241 -19.12 -55.57 1.53
C LEU A 241 -20.57 -55.02 1.47
N SER A 242 -20.81 -53.94 0.72
CA SER A 242 -22.16 -53.41 0.49
C SER A 242 -23.07 -54.43 -0.20
N LEU A 243 -22.58 -55.14 -1.22
CA LEU A 243 -23.34 -56.19 -1.91
C LEU A 243 -23.66 -57.38 -1.00
N VAL A 244 -22.70 -57.82 -0.18
CA VAL A 244 -22.91 -58.91 0.80
C VAL A 244 -23.95 -58.52 1.84
N MET A 245 -23.88 -57.29 2.36
CA MET A 245 -24.86 -56.78 3.33
C MET A 245 -26.25 -56.67 2.71
N ALA A 246 -26.37 -56.17 1.48
CA ALA A 246 -27.65 -56.12 0.75
C ALA A 246 -28.22 -57.54 0.54
N TYR A 247 -27.36 -58.51 0.23
CA TYR A 247 -27.76 -59.90 0.06
C TYR A 247 -28.35 -60.50 1.35
N ILE A 248 -27.64 -60.34 2.47
CA ILE A 248 -28.10 -60.84 3.78
C ILE A 248 -29.40 -60.15 4.21
N ALA A 249 -29.48 -58.82 4.07
CA ALA A 249 -30.69 -58.07 4.41
C ALA A 249 -31.89 -58.51 3.55
N GLY A 250 -31.67 -58.76 2.26
CA GLY A 250 -32.70 -59.26 1.35
C GLY A 250 -33.22 -60.64 1.73
N LEU A 251 -32.34 -61.56 2.14
CA LEU A 251 -32.73 -62.86 2.66
C LEU A 251 -33.55 -62.76 3.95
N ILE A 252 -33.17 -61.85 4.86
CA ILE A 252 -33.91 -61.62 6.10
C ILE A 252 -35.31 -61.07 5.80
N MET A 253 -35.41 -60.05 4.92
CA MET A 253 -36.72 -59.49 4.53
C MET A 253 -37.62 -60.55 3.91
N TRP A 254 -37.08 -61.37 3.00
CA TRP A 254 -37.82 -62.48 2.41
C TRP A 254 -38.32 -63.45 3.49
N LEU A 255 -37.45 -63.92 4.40
CA LEU A 255 -37.84 -64.85 5.47
C LEU A 255 -38.95 -64.30 6.38
N LEU A 256 -38.91 -63.00 6.67
CA LEU A 256 -39.88 -62.35 7.56
C LEU A 256 -41.22 -62.09 6.88
N ASP A 257 -41.23 -61.64 5.62
CA ASP A 257 -42.44 -61.12 4.97
C ASP A 257 -43.09 -62.09 3.97
N THR A 258 -42.43 -63.21 3.61
CA THR A 258 -43.01 -64.22 2.69
C THR A 258 -44.35 -64.75 3.17
N LYS A 259 -44.59 -64.86 4.48
CA LYS A 259 -45.86 -65.38 5.01
C LYS A 259 -47.02 -64.40 4.91
N SER A 260 -46.73 -63.10 4.94
CA SER A 260 -47.75 -62.03 4.99
C SER A 260 -48.02 -61.45 3.60
N ASN A 261 -47.00 -61.39 2.74
CA ASN A 261 -47.04 -60.64 1.49
C ASN A 261 -46.57 -61.47 0.28
N ASN A 262 -47.31 -62.55 -0.01
CA ASN A 262 -47.02 -63.48 -1.11
C ASN A 262 -47.06 -62.85 -2.52
N GLN A 263 -47.59 -61.63 -2.67
CA GLN A 263 -47.61 -60.90 -3.94
C GLN A 263 -46.26 -60.26 -4.28
N HIS A 264 -45.51 -59.81 -3.26
CA HIS A 264 -44.21 -59.16 -3.44
C HIS A 264 -43.03 -60.08 -3.07
N PHE A 265 -43.25 -61.05 -2.17
CA PHE A 265 -42.25 -62.05 -1.78
C PHE A 265 -42.80 -63.48 -2.01
N PRO A 266 -42.58 -64.06 -3.20
CA PRO A 266 -43.09 -65.39 -3.52
C PRO A 266 -42.43 -66.48 -2.66
N THR A 267 -43.16 -67.58 -2.43
CA THR A 267 -42.73 -68.71 -1.60
C THR A 267 -41.60 -69.55 -2.21
N SER A 268 -41.34 -69.39 -3.51
CA SER A 268 -40.18 -69.98 -4.19
C SER A 268 -38.91 -69.31 -3.70
N PHE A 269 -38.00 -70.10 -3.10
CA PHE A 269 -36.75 -69.59 -2.52
C PHE A 269 -35.95 -68.73 -3.51
N ILE A 270 -35.70 -69.23 -4.73
CA ILE A 270 -34.83 -68.54 -5.69
C ILE A 270 -35.45 -67.22 -6.14
N HIS A 271 -36.76 -67.22 -6.43
CA HIS A 271 -37.44 -66.03 -6.92
C HIS A 271 -37.65 -65.01 -5.79
N GLY A 272 -38.14 -65.45 -4.64
CA GLY A 272 -38.44 -64.57 -3.52
C GLY A 272 -37.19 -64.02 -2.81
N ALA A 273 -36.12 -64.81 -2.71
CA ALA A 273 -34.83 -64.30 -2.23
C ALA A 273 -34.29 -63.21 -3.15
N TRP A 274 -34.38 -63.38 -4.48
CA TRP A 274 -33.94 -62.37 -5.43
C TRP A 274 -34.73 -61.06 -5.33
N GLU A 275 -36.06 -61.15 -5.19
CA GLU A 275 -36.90 -59.97 -4.92
C GLU A 275 -36.50 -59.29 -3.59
N GLY A 276 -36.25 -60.07 -2.53
CA GLY A 276 -35.70 -59.58 -1.26
C GLY A 276 -34.40 -58.80 -1.42
N VAL A 277 -33.46 -59.34 -2.18
CA VAL A 277 -32.16 -58.71 -2.45
C VAL A 277 -32.32 -57.44 -3.29
N TRP A 278 -33.22 -57.45 -4.28
CA TRP A 278 -33.53 -56.26 -5.08
C TRP A 278 -34.09 -55.12 -4.23
N TRP A 279 -35.07 -55.41 -3.36
CA TRP A 279 -35.63 -54.42 -2.44
C TRP A 279 -34.59 -53.90 -1.43
N ALA A 280 -33.71 -54.76 -0.92
CA ALA A 280 -32.62 -54.37 -0.04
C ALA A 280 -31.60 -53.45 -0.74
N PHE A 281 -31.26 -53.76 -1.99
CA PHE A 281 -30.33 -52.98 -2.81
C PHE A 281 -30.89 -51.61 -3.18
N VAL A 282 -32.15 -51.54 -3.63
CA VAL A 282 -32.82 -50.26 -3.93
C VAL A 282 -32.92 -49.41 -2.68
N SER A 283 -33.28 -50.00 -1.53
CA SER A 283 -33.33 -49.27 -0.26
C SER A 283 -31.96 -48.67 0.10
N MET A 284 -30.89 -49.47 0.03
CA MET A 284 -29.52 -49.02 0.33
C MET A 284 -29.00 -47.90 -0.58
N THR A 285 -29.44 -47.85 -1.84
CA THR A 285 -28.93 -46.92 -2.86
C THR A 285 -29.80 -45.69 -3.06
N THR A 286 -31.10 -45.75 -2.72
CA THR A 286 -32.06 -44.66 -2.97
C THR A 286 -32.63 -44.04 -1.70
N VAL A 287 -32.56 -44.73 -0.55
CA VAL A 287 -33.07 -44.27 0.74
C VAL A 287 -32.01 -44.53 1.81
N GLY A 288 -31.04 -43.63 1.91
CA GLY A 288 -30.10 -43.61 3.04
C GLY A 288 -30.81 -43.30 4.36
#